data_AF-A0A7V2LMR1-F1
#
_entry.id   AF-A0A7V2LMR1-F1
#
_cell.length_a   1.000
_cell.length_b   1.000
_cell.length_c   1.000
_cell.angle_alpha   90.00
_cell.angle_beta   90.00
_cell.angle_gamma   90.00
#
_symmetry.space_group_name_H-M   'P 1'
#
loop_
_entity.id
_entity.type
_entity.pdbx_description
1 polymer ?
#
loop_
_entity_poly.entity_id
_entity_poly.type
_entity_poly.pdbx_seq_one_letter_code
_entity_poly.pdbx_strand_id
1 'polypeptide(L)'
;MSSLTNLEHIWSTITEVDVQSIREQAQIPFQVALLGSDADAVHWLHDALRTDPFENVLYPLPQTLWVYHLPGDEHVIESTAGFDLALIVFKEGEQNDLERQAFADLRIANPHLPVLLVQVAGADALQSYSPARYDVNPAVVSVFPTDADPFTHALVPRLLALFPEQHVMLAHHLPGLRHAVAQRLIKETSIANAGYSASTGIAELVPVLLIPLNVADVVVLSKNQALMSYKLALALGKDIAVQEMAVELAGVLGTGFVWRELAHFLVGLAPGIGLVPKIAIAYAGTFVIGQAVYVWYGHKRKLTPQQMKQMFAEAMTEGRARAAALAPKRRPKLRLPSVSRPALPRPRLRRKAGKPEEQETGKPVDQ
;
A
#
# COMPACT_ATOMS: atom_id res chain seq x y z
N MET A 1 -10.99 18.50 -27.42
CA MET A 1 -10.75 19.30 -26.20
C MET A 1 -11.77 19.00 -25.10
N SER A 2 -13.06 18.83 -25.41
CA SER A 2 -14.14 18.58 -24.43
C SER A 2 -14.00 17.33 -23.54
N SER A 3 -13.28 16.28 -23.95
CA SER A 3 -13.12 15.09 -23.11
C SER A 3 -12.11 15.26 -21.96
N LEU A 4 -11.13 16.17 -22.09
CA LEU A 4 -10.13 16.41 -21.05
C LEU A 4 -10.75 17.19 -19.89
N THR A 5 -11.46 18.29 -20.19
CA THR A 5 -12.19 19.08 -19.19
C THR A 5 -13.25 18.26 -18.44
N ASN A 6 -13.91 17.32 -19.09
CA ASN A 6 -14.87 16.43 -18.43
C ASN A 6 -14.16 15.42 -17.49
N LEU A 7 -12.98 14.92 -17.85
CA LEU A 7 -12.18 14.04 -16.99
C LEU A 7 -11.58 14.81 -15.81
N GLU A 8 -11.12 16.05 -16.01
CA GLU A 8 -10.66 16.95 -14.96
C GLU A 8 -11.77 17.23 -13.93
N HIS A 9 -12.99 17.56 -14.38
CA HIS A 9 -14.14 17.74 -13.48
C HIS A 9 -14.53 16.46 -12.73
N ILE A 10 -14.62 15.32 -13.41
CA ILE A 10 -14.95 14.04 -12.75
C ILE A 10 -13.87 13.68 -11.72
N TRP A 11 -12.58 13.89 -12.07
CA TRP A 11 -11.47 13.65 -11.16
C TRP A 11 -11.47 14.60 -9.96
N SER A 12 -11.78 15.89 -10.14
CA SER A 12 -11.87 16.84 -9.04
C SER A 12 -12.98 16.45 -8.06
N THR A 13 -14.20 16.17 -8.56
CA THR A 13 -15.35 15.83 -7.73
C THR A 13 -15.15 14.50 -6.98
N ILE A 14 -14.59 13.48 -7.64
CA ILE A 14 -14.29 12.20 -6.96
C ILE A 14 -13.19 12.39 -5.91
N THR A 15 -12.14 13.14 -6.22
CA THR A 15 -11.05 13.41 -5.26
C THR A 15 -11.56 14.19 -4.06
N GLU A 16 -12.43 15.18 -4.26
CA GLU A 16 -13.01 16.01 -3.19
C GLU A 16 -13.89 15.19 -2.23
N VAL A 17 -14.77 14.32 -2.77
CA VAL A 17 -15.64 13.44 -1.97
C VAL A 17 -14.84 12.38 -1.20
N ASP A 18 -13.87 11.72 -1.85
CA ASP A 18 -13.00 10.73 -1.21
C ASP A 18 -12.18 11.38 -0.08
N VAL A 19 -11.71 12.61 -0.30
CA VAL A 19 -10.91 13.35 0.69
C VAL A 19 -11.72 13.75 1.89
N GLN A 20 -12.92 14.33 1.69
CA GLN A 20 -13.72 14.83 2.79
C GLN A 20 -14.08 13.67 3.73
N SER A 21 -14.50 12.53 3.16
CA SER A 21 -14.78 11.32 3.94
C SER A 21 -13.54 10.76 4.65
N ILE A 22 -12.35 10.78 4.03
CA ILE A 22 -11.09 10.40 4.70
C ILE A 22 -10.75 11.35 5.86
N ARG A 23 -10.97 12.67 5.71
CA ARG A 23 -10.72 13.68 6.77
C ARG A 23 -11.67 13.50 7.94
N GLU A 24 -12.97 13.37 7.66
CA GLU A 24 -14.00 13.11 8.65
C GLU A 24 -13.71 11.82 9.43
N GLN A 25 -13.39 10.72 8.73
CA GLN A 25 -13.02 9.45 9.36
C GLN A 25 -11.76 9.55 10.24
N ALA A 26 -10.75 10.31 9.81
CA ALA A 26 -9.51 10.49 10.58
C ALA A 26 -9.71 11.29 11.87
N GLN A 27 -10.77 12.10 11.95
CA GLN A 27 -11.12 12.98 13.07
C GLN A 27 -12.25 12.45 13.96
N ILE A 28 -12.79 11.25 13.67
CA ILE A 28 -13.75 10.58 14.57
C ILE A 28 -13.09 10.43 15.95
N PRO A 29 -13.69 10.97 17.04
CA PRO A 29 -13.13 10.83 18.37
C PRO A 29 -12.87 9.38 18.71
N PHE A 30 -11.65 9.07 19.15
CA PHE A 30 -11.22 7.74 19.54
C PHE A 30 -10.76 7.74 20.98
N GLN A 31 -11.38 6.91 21.82
CA GLN A 31 -11.15 6.81 23.26
C GLN A 31 -10.58 5.44 23.62
N VAL A 32 -9.42 5.47 24.27
CA VAL A 32 -8.64 4.29 24.69
C VAL A 32 -8.51 4.28 26.21
N ALA A 33 -8.90 3.17 26.82
CA ALA A 33 -8.69 2.91 28.23
C ALA A 33 -7.41 2.09 28.41
N LEU A 34 -6.51 2.58 29.25
CA LEU A 34 -5.29 1.90 29.64
C LEU A 34 -5.44 1.43 31.09
N LEU A 35 -5.41 0.12 31.32
CA LEU A 35 -5.61 -0.48 32.65
C LEU A 35 -4.38 -1.31 33.02
N GLY A 36 -3.95 -1.35 34.27
CA GLY A 36 -2.90 -2.28 34.71
C GLY A 36 -2.55 -2.13 36.19
N SER A 37 -1.97 -3.16 36.81
CA SER A 37 -1.51 -3.12 38.20
C SER A 37 -0.05 -2.67 38.36
N ASP A 38 0.80 -2.88 37.35
CA ASP A 38 2.18 -2.37 37.33
C ASP A 38 2.23 -0.94 36.77
N ALA A 39 2.55 0.02 37.63
CA ALA A 39 2.55 1.44 37.29
C ALA A 39 3.62 1.82 36.25
N ASP A 40 4.78 1.14 36.24
CA ASP A 40 5.88 1.44 35.32
C ASP A 40 5.54 1.00 33.89
N ALA A 41 4.94 -0.19 33.72
CA ALA A 41 4.47 -0.72 32.45
C ALA A 41 3.31 0.10 31.86
N VAL A 42 2.35 0.50 32.71
CA VAL A 42 1.25 1.40 32.33
C VAL A 42 1.80 2.77 31.92
N HIS A 43 2.69 3.37 32.72
CA HIS A 43 3.28 4.68 32.43
C HIS A 43 4.12 4.66 31.14
N TRP A 44 4.94 3.62 30.94
CA TRP A 44 5.72 3.45 29.72
C TRP A 44 4.82 3.36 28.49
N LEU A 45 3.77 2.53 28.51
CA LEU A 45 2.88 2.38 27.34
C LEU A 45 2.07 3.65 27.08
N HIS A 46 1.61 4.32 28.13
CA HIS A 46 0.93 5.61 28.04
C HIS A 46 1.79 6.65 27.31
N ASP A 47 3.05 6.81 27.72
CA ASP A 47 3.94 7.82 27.15
C ASP A 47 4.47 7.40 25.77
N ALA A 48 4.72 6.11 25.54
CA ALA A 48 5.09 5.60 24.22
C ALA A 48 3.97 5.77 23.17
N LEU A 49 2.69 5.62 23.54
CA LEU A 49 1.56 5.91 22.65
C LEU A 49 1.37 7.41 22.36
N ARG A 50 1.83 8.28 23.27
CA ARG A 50 1.75 9.75 23.17
C ARG A 50 2.96 10.41 22.52
N THR A 51 4.09 9.71 22.45
CA THR A 51 5.33 10.24 21.88
C THR A 51 5.21 10.28 20.36
N ASP A 52 5.35 11.46 19.77
CA ASP A 52 5.53 11.57 18.31
C ASP A 52 6.96 11.13 17.93
N PRO A 53 7.14 10.18 17.01
CA PRO A 53 8.47 9.61 16.70
C PRO A 53 9.40 10.55 15.92
N PHE A 54 8.91 11.71 15.45
CA PHE A 54 9.72 12.72 14.75
C PHE A 54 10.16 13.82 15.70
N GLU A 55 9.21 14.36 16.45
CA GLU A 55 9.45 15.48 17.36
C GLU A 55 10.03 15.00 18.70
N ASN A 56 9.84 13.72 19.06
CA ASN A 56 10.17 13.14 20.37
C ASN A 56 9.54 13.94 21.55
N VAL A 57 8.34 14.46 21.30
CA VAL A 57 7.54 15.22 22.26
C VAL A 57 6.32 14.40 22.66
N LEU A 58 5.99 14.42 23.96
CA LEU A 58 4.76 13.86 24.50
C LEU A 58 3.57 14.78 24.17
N TYR A 59 2.71 14.35 23.26
CA TYR A 59 1.47 15.07 22.98
C TYR A 59 0.47 14.89 24.14
N PRO A 60 -0.28 15.93 24.55
CA PRO A 60 -1.37 15.79 25.50
C PRO A 60 -2.57 15.11 24.83
N LEU A 61 -3.01 13.96 25.36
CA LEU A 61 -4.18 13.21 24.87
C LEU A 61 -5.33 13.11 25.90
N PRO A 62 -5.72 14.18 26.62
CA PRO A 62 -6.61 14.11 27.79
C PRO A 62 -8.05 13.67 27.49
N GLN A 63 -8.43 13.56 26.21
CA GLN A 63 -9.74 13.09 25.76
C GLN A 63 -9.65 11.81 24.90
N THR A 64 -8.45 11.26 24.71
CA THR A 64 -8.19 10.11 23.84
C THR A 64 -7.57 8.94 24.61
N LEU A 65 -6.70 9.18 25.59
CA LEU A 65 -6.03 8.13 26.33
C LEU A 65 -6.23 8.32 27.83
N TRP A 66 -6.99 7.42 28.44
CA TRP A 66 -7.35 7.44 29.86
C TRP A 66 -6.61 6.33 30.59
N VAL A 67 -6.20 6.57 31.84
CA VAL A 67 -5.41 5.61 32.63
C VAL A 67 -6.16 5.23 33.90
N TYR A 68 -6.24 3.93 34.15
CA TYR A 68 -6.87 3.33 35.32
C TYR A 68 -5.91 2.31 35.96
N HIS A 69 -5.89 2.26 37.30
CA HIS A 69 -5.07 1.31 38.05
C HIS A 69 -5.87 0.04 38.38
N LEU A 70 -5.23 -1.13 38.40
CA LEU A 70 -5.85 -2.39 38.83
C LEU A 70 -5.38 -2.82 40.25
N PRO A 71 -6.24 -3.40 41.10
CA PRO A 71 -7.68 -3.61 40.88
C PRO A 71 -8.43 -2.27 40.83
N GLY A 72 -9.35 -2.16 39.87
CA GLY A 72 -10.23 -1.00 39.73
C GLY A 72 -11.54 -1.22 40.47
N ASP A 73 -12.16 -0.13 40.92
CA ASP A 73 -13.54 -0.17 41.43
C ASP A 73 -14.52 -0.48 40.29
N GLU A 74 -15.74 -0.91 40.62
CA GLU A 74 -16.81 -1.26 39.65
C GLU A 74 -17.08 -0.14 38.62
N HIS A 75 -16.91 1.12 39.05
CA HIS A 75 -16.99 2.32 38.20
C HIS A 75 -15.96 2.37 37.05
N VAL A 76 -14.82 1.68 37.16
CA VAL A 76 -13.84 1.57 36.06
C VAL A 76 -14.42 0.72 34.91
N ILE A 77 -15.14 -0.35 35.25
CA ILE A 77 -15.80 -1.22 34.26
C ILE A 77 -17.01 -0.50 33.63
N GLU A 78 -17.78 0.24 34.43
CA GLU A 78 -18.90 1.05 33.92
C GLU A 78 -18.42 2.20 33.01
N SER A 79 -17.41 2.95 33.44
CA SER A 79 -16.91 4.12 32.68
C SER A 79 -16.26 3.73 31.35
N THR A 80 -15.66 2.54 31.27
CA THR A 80 -15.08 2.00 30.03
C THR A 80 -16.11 1.48 29.02
N ALA A 81 -17.41 1.43 29.36
CA ALA A 81 -18.45 1.01 28.43
C ALA A 81 -18.60 1.94 27.20
N GLY A 82 -18.21 3.21 27.31
CA GLY A 82 -18.26 4.21 26.22
C GLY A 82 -16.97 4.35 25.40
N PHE A 83 -16.01 3.44 25.55
CA PHE A 83 -14.70 3.50 24.90
C PHE A 83 -14.64 2.67 23.61
N ASP A 84 -13.72 3.01 22.73
CA ASP A 84 -13.50 2.32 21.45
C ASP A 84 -12.49 1.17 21.57
N LEU A 85 -11.62 1.22 22.58
CA LEU A 85 -10.54 0.24 22.81
C LEU A 85 -10.15 0.20 24.29
N ALA A 86 -9.93 -1.01 24.82
CA ALA A 86 -9.25 -1.20 26.11
C ALA A 86 -7.93 -1.96 25.93
N LEU A 87 -6.87 -1.42 26.53
CA LEU A 87 -5.52 -1.97 26.59
C LEU A 87 -5.19 -2.29 28.06
N ILE A 88 -5.11 -3.58 28.38
CA ILE A 88 -4.83 -4.07 29.74
C ILE A 88 -3.35 -4.48 29.79
N VAL A 89 -2.54 -3.71 30.51
CA VAL A 89 -1.09 -3.76 30.51
C VAL A 89 -0.56 -4.62 31.66
N PHE A 90 0.38 -5.50 31.35
CA PHE A 90 1.18 -6.24 32.32
C PHE A 90 2.60 -6.41 31.81
N LYS A 91 3.51 -6.78 32.69
CA LYS A 91 4.94 -6.93 32.38
C LYS A 91 5.30 -8.39 32.12
N GLU A 92 6.29 -8.62 31.26
CA GLU A 92 6.77 -9.97 30.99
C GLU A 92 7.41 -10.61 32.23
N GLY A 93 7.00 -11.84 32.55
CA GLY A 93 7.49 -12.63 33.68
C GLY A 93 6.71 -12.47 34.99
N GLU A 94 5.79 -11.51 35.08
CA GLU A 94 4.98 -11.27 36.28
C GLU A 94 3.64 -12.02 36.26
N GLN A 95 3.05 -12.23 37.43
CA GLN A 95 1.69 -12.79 37.56
C GLN A 95 0.68 -11.74 37.12
N ASN A 96 -0.24 -12.12 36.23
CA ASN A 96 -1.21 -11.21 35.62
C ASN A 96 -2.67 -11.62 35.86
N ASP A 97 -2.96 -12.12 37.06
CA ASP A 97 -4.29 -12.61 37.44
C ASP A 97 -5.31 -11.47 37.52
N LEU A 98 -4.91 -10.27 37.98
CA LEU A 98 -5.74 -9.07 37.99
C LEU A 98 -6.10 -8.62 36.57
N GLU A 99 -5.15 -8.62 35.65
CA GLU A 99 -5.35 -8.26 34.25
C GLU A 99 -6.21 -9.28 33.51
N ARG A 100 -6.06 -10.57 33.81
CA ARG A 100 -6.93 -11.64 33.28
C ARG A 100 -8.37 -11.52 33.80
N GLN A 101 -8.54 -11.17 35.07
CA GLN A 101 -9.85 -10.92 35.65
C GLN A 101 -10.48 -9.68 35.00
N ALA A 102 -9.78 -8.54 34.96
CA ALA A 102 -10.27 -7.32 34.28
C ALA A 102 -10.60 -7.56 32.80
N PHE A 103 -9.82 -8.39 32.10
CA PHE A 103 -10.13 -8.81 30.73
C PHE A 103 -11.46 -9.59 30.65
N ALA A 104 -11.68 -10.55 31.54
CA ALA A 104 -12.92 -11.31 31.58
C ALA A 104 -14.13 -10.42 31.91
N ASP A 105 -14.00 -9.58 32.94
CA ASP A 105 -15.06 -8.70 33.43
C ASP A 105 -15.47 -7.67 32.37
N LEU A 106 -14.51 -7.01 31.70
CA LEU A 106 -14.77 -6.09 30.59
C LEU A 106 -15.42 -6.78 29.39
N ARG A 107 -15.02 -8.02 29.08
CA ARG A 107 -15.60 -8.80 27.98
C ARG A 107 -17.01 -9.31 28.27
N ILE A 108 -17.38 -9.46 29.55
CA ILE A 108 -18.74 -9.78 30.00
C ILE A 108 -19.61 -8.51 29.99
N ALA A 109 -19.11 -7.41 30.56
CA ALA A 109 -19.83 -6.15 30.66
C ALA A 109 -20.05 -5.47 29.30
N ASN A 110 -19.05 -5.50 28.42
CA ASN A 110 -19.13 -4.97 27.05
C ASN A 110 -18.61 -5.98 26.02
N PRO A 111 -19.48 -6.88 25.51
CA PRO A 111 -19.11 -7.86 24.49
C PRO A 111 -18.66 -7.28 23.14
N HIS A 112 -18.87 -5.98 22.89
CA HIS A 112 -18.47 -5.32 21.64
C HIS A 112 -17.15 -4.54 21.75
N LEU A 113 -16.74 -4.14 22.96
CA LEU A 113 -15.45 -3.49 23.21
C LEU A 113 -14.28 -4.38 22.78
N PRO A 114 -13.41 -3.91 21.87
CA PRO A 114 -12.12 -4.54 21.62
C PRO A 114 -11.24 -4.40 22.87
N VAL A 115 -10.85 -5.53 23.45
CA VAL A 115 -9.95 -5.59 24.61
C VAL A 115 -8.69 -6.35 24.21
N LEU A 116 -7.52 -5.78 24.49
CA LEU A 116 -6.21 -6.42 24.30
C LEU A 116 -5.44 -6.46 25.61
N LEU A 117 -4.81 -7.60 25.88
CA LEU A 117 -3.82 -7.80 26.93
C LEU A 117 -2.44 -7.43 26.36
N VAL A 118 -1.88 -6.30 26.78
CA VAL A 118 -0.60 -5.78 26.28
C VAL A 118 0.53 -6.16 27.24
N GLN A 119 1.43 -7.02 26.77
CA GLN A 119 2.61 -7.44 27.50
C GLN A 119 3.79 -6.52 27.18
N VAL A 120 4.26 -5.76 28.17
CA VAL A 120 5.51 -5.00 28.07
C VAL A 120 6.69 -5.97 28.21
N ALA A 121 7.40 -6.19 27.10
CA ALA A 121 8.42 -7.22 26.99
C ALA A 121 9.78 -6.78 27.58
N GLY A 122 10.59 -7.77 27.98
CA GLY A 122 11.96 -7.55 28.45
C GLY A 122 12.92 -7.12 27.34
N ALA A 123 14.09 -6.60 27.73
CA ALA A 123 15.05 -5.98 26.82
C ALA A 123 15.50 -6.87 25.63
N ASP A 124 15.66 -8.18 25.86
CA ASP A 124 16.12 -9.15 24.86
C ASP A 124 14.98 -9.90 24.13
N ALA A 125 13.71 -9.65 24.50
CA ALA A 125 12.56 -10.44 24.05
C ALA A 125 12.39 -10.44 22.51
N LEU A 126 12.72 -9.31 21.85
CA LEU A 126 12.61 -9.17 20.40
C LEU A 126 13.49 -10.17 19.63
N GLN A 127 14.66 -10.55 20.16
CA GLN A 127 15.55 -11.52 19.53
C GLN A 127 14.94 -12.93 19.47
N SER A 128 14.04 -13.24 20.41
CA SER A 128 13.31 -14.52 20.50
C SER A 128 11.87 -14.42 19.99
N TYR A 129 11.45 -13.24 19.52
CA TYR A 129 10.09 -13.02 19.03
C TYR A 129 9.82 -13.84 17.77
N SER A 130 8.66 -14.48 17.74
CA SER A 130 8.17 -15.21 16.57
C SER A 130 6.66 -15.04 16.50
N PRO A 131 6.10 -14.42 15.45
CA PRO A 131 4.65 -14.18 15.35
C PRO A 131 3.82 -15.43 15.65
N ALA A 132 4.20 -16.58 15.06
CA ALA A 132 3.50 -17.85 15.27
C ALA A 132 3.57 -18.42 16.71
N ARG A 133 4.49 -17.95 17.56
CA ARG A 133 4.55 -18.32 18.99
C ARG A 133 3.75 -17.38 19.88
N TYR A 134 3.56 -16.13 19.48
CA TYR A 134 2.83 -15.14 20.26
C TYR A 134 1.35 -15.03 19.85
N ASP A 135 0.98 -15.47 18.64
CA ASP A 135 -0.40 -15.52 18.12
C ASP A 135 -1.25 -16.70 18.70
N VAL A 136 -0.76 -17.37 19.75
CA VAL A 136 -1.45 -18.53 20.38
C VAL A 136 -2.71 -18.10 21.15
N ASN A 137 -2.71 -16.87 21.68
CA ASN A 137 -3.92 -16.20 22.14
C ASN A 137 -4.01 -14.83 21.46
N PRO A 138 -4.95 -14.62 20.52
CA PRO A 138 -5.02 -13.37 19.78
C PRO A 138 -5.42 -12.17 20.67
N ALA A 139 -5.93 -12.39 21.88
CA ALA A 139 -6.16 -11.29 22.82
C ALA A 139 -4.85 -10.71 23.40
N VAL A 140 -3.73 -11.44 23.37
CA VAL A 140 -2.45 -11.01 23.94
C VAL A 140 -1.54 -10.46 22.84
N VAL A 141 -0.91 -9.32 23.09
CA VAL A 141 0.09 -8.69 22.20
C VAL A 141 1.29 -8.22 23.00
N SER A 142 2.50 -8.47 22.49
CA SER A 142 3.74 -7.99 23.13
C SER A 142 4.21 -6.68 22.48
N VAL A 143 4.78 -5.79 23.28
CA VAL A 143 5.39 -4.52 22.85
C VAL A 143 6.83 -4.45 23.37
N PHE A 144 7.73 -3.81 22.61
CA PHE A 144 9.18 -3.96 22.79
C PHE A 144 9.84 -2.61 23.13
N PRO A 145 10.02 -2.26 24.43
CA PRO A 145 10.55 -0.97 24.87
C PRO A 145 11.95 -0.60 24.36
N THR A 146 12.75 -1.60 23.99
CA THR A 146 14.13 -1.44 23.50
C THR A 146 14.23 -1.32 21.98
N ASP A 147 13.11 -1.49 21.26
CA ASP A 147 13.06 -1.35 19.80
C ASP A 147 12.87 0.12 19.39
N ALA A 148 13.33 0.46 18.18
CA ALA A 148 13.12 1.79 17.61
C ALA A 148 11.64 2.05 17.25
N ASP A 149 10.88 0.98 16.94
CA ASP A 149 9.46 1.05 16.62
C ASP A 149 8.63 0.04 17.46
N PRO A 150 8.49 0.25 18.80
CA PRO A 150 8.01 -0.74 19.80
C PRO A 150 6.70 -1.47 19.50
N PHE A 151 5.87 -0.92 18.61
CA PHE A 151 4.53 -1.40 18.29
C PHE A 151 4.43 -2.11 16.93
N THR A 152 5.43 -1.97 16.04
CA THR A 152 5.35 -2.42 14.64
C THR A 152 5.18 -3.92 14.49
N HIS A 153 5.77 -4.70 15.40
CA HIS A 153 5.82 -6.15 15.29
C HIS A 153 4.51 -6.88 15.66
N ALA A 154 3.74 -6.38 16.62
CA ALA A 154 2.53 -7.07 17.11
C ALA A 154 1.34 -6.14 17.36
N LEU A 155 1.50 -5.08 18.18
CA LEU A 155 0.38 -4.20 18.54
C LEU A 155 -0.25 -3.53 17.31
N VAL A 156 0.56 -2.93 16.43
CA VAL A 156 0.03 -2.27 15.22
C VAL A 156 -0.67 -3.27 14.29
N PRO A 157 -0.07 -4.40 13.87
CA PRO A 157 -0.79 -5.44 13.13
C PRO A 157 -2.13 -5.85 13.75
N ARG A 158 -2.19 -5.92 15.10
CA ARG A 158 -3.42 -6.29 15.81
C ARG A 158 -4.48 -5.21 15.80
N LEU A 159 -4.12 -3.96 16.12
CA LEU A 159 -5.03 -2.81 16.07
C LEU A 159 -5.61 -2.63 14.67
N LEU A 160 -4.78 -2.75 13.63
CA LEU A 160 -5.22 -2.61 12.24
C LEU A 160 -6.10 -3.77 11.75
N ALA A 161 -6.08 -4.92 12.43
CA ALA A 161 -7.02 -6.03 12.20
C ALA A 161 -8.35 -5.86 12.94
N LEU A 162 -8.35 -5.15 14.08
CA LEU A 162 -9.57 -4.76 14.81
C LEU A 162 -10.29 -3.58 14.14
N PHE A 163 -9.53 -2.65 13.57
CA PHE A 163 -10.00 -1.40 12.97
C PHE A 163 -9.58 -1.30 11.49
N PRO A 164 -10.08 -2.18 10.60
CA PRO A 164 -9.54 -2.35 9.24
C PRO A 164 -9.63 -1.11 8.33
N GLU A 165 -10.58 -0.21 8.58
CA GLU A 165 -10.74 1.02 7.78
C GLU A 165 -10.26 2.27 8.52
N GLN A 166 -10.08 2.22 9.85
CA GLN A 166 -9.72 3.38 10.68
C GLN A 166 -8.20 3.54 10.94
N HIS A 167 -7.35 3.02 10.05
CA HIS A 167 -5.87 3.09 10.22
C HIS A 167 -5.36 4.52 10.40
N VAL A 168 -5.91 5.47 9.64
CA VAL A 168 -5.52 6.89 9.69
C VAL A 168 -5.92 7.53 11.01
N MET A 169 -7.15 7.26 11.49
CA MET A 169 -7.68 7.72 12.78
C MET A 169 -6.80 7.24 13.95
N LEU A 170 -6.38 5.96 13.94
CA LEU A 170 -5.49 5.42 14.98
C LEU A 170 -4.18 6.21 15.09
N ALA A 171 -3.51 6.52 13.98
CA ALA A 171 -2.27 7.30 13.98
C ALA A 171 -2.47 8.80 14.23
N HIS A 172 -3.63 9.34 13.83
CA HIS A 172 -4.02 10.72 14.10
C HIS A 172 -4.11 10.95 15.61
N HIS A 173 -4.86 10.09 16.30
CA HIS A 173 -5.14 10.15 17.74
C HIS A 173 -4.03 9.59 18.63
N LEU A 174 -3.23 8.61 18.18
CA LEU A 174 -2.13 8.00 18.94
C LEU A 174 -0.79 8.22 18.22
N PRO A 175 -0.03 9.29 18.57
CA PRO A 175 1.21 9.66 17.90
C PRO A 175 2.26 8.55 17.82
N GLY A 176 2.35 7.67 18.83
CA GLY A 176 3.27 6.53 18.82
C GLY A 176 3.03 5.53 17.70
N LEU A 177 1.83 5.52 17.10
CA LEU A 177 1.50 4.63 15.97
C LEU A 177 1.86 5.24 14.60
N ARG A 178 2.24 6.52 14.55
CA ARG A 178 2.45 7.29 13.31
C ARG A 178 3.45 6.66 12.35
N HIS A 179 4.60 6.22 12.84
CA HIS A 179 5.60 5.56 11.99
C HIS A 179 5.01 4.32 11.33
N ALA A 180 4.55 3.37 12.15
CA ALA A 180 4.15 2.05 11.71
C ALA A 180 2.96 2.10 10.73
N VAL A 181 1.96 2.94 11.01
CA VAL A 181 0.81 3.18 10.12
C VAL A 181 1.26 3.83 8.81
N ALA A 182 2.13 4.84 8.85
CA ALA A 182 2.60 5.51 7.65
C ALA A 182 3.40 4.55 6.74
N GLN A 183 4.34 3.78 7.29
CA GLN A 183 5.09 2.78 6.54
C GLN A 183 4.17 1.73 5.90
N ARG A 184 3.11 1.33 6.61
CA ARG A 184 2.10 0.42 6.08
C ARG A 184 1.30 1.04 4.93
N LEU A 185 0.78 2.25 5.08
CA LEU A 185 0.04 2.96 4.03
C LEU A 185 0.86 3.11 2.74
N ILE A 186 2.14 3.44 2.87
CA ILE A 186 3.09 3.51 1.74
C ILE A 186 3.23 2.15 1.07
N LYS A 187 3.41 1.09 1.87
CA LYS A 187 3.61 -0.28 1.38
C LYS A 187 2.36 -0.84 0.69
N GLU A 188 1.19 -0.68 1.29
CA GLU A 188 -0.09 -1.15 0.73
C GLU A 188 -0.44 -0.42 -0.57
N THR A 189 -0.26 0.91 -0.63
CA THR A 189 -0.44 1.69 -1.87
C THR A 189 0.55 1.24 -2.95
N SER A 190 1.80 0.97 -2.58
CA SER A 190 2.82 0.46 -3.51
C SER A 190 2.46 -0.93 -4.05
N ILE A 191 1.92 -1.83 -3.21
CA ILE A 191 1.40 -3.14 -3.63
C ILE A 191 0.18 -2.97 -4.56
N ALA A 192 -0.75 -2.09 -4.24
CA ALA A 192 -1.95 -1.83 -5.06
C ALA A 192 -1.57 -1.30 -6.46
N ASN A 193 -0.66 -0.33 -6.53
CA ASN A 193 -0.15 0.21 -7.80
C ASN A 193 0.64 -0.82 -8.61
N ALA A 194 1.39 -1.71 -7.95
CA ALA A 194 2.06 -2.83 -8.59
C ALA A 194 1.05 -3.86 -9.15
N GLY A 195 0.00 -4.19 -8.40
CA GLY A 195 -1.09 -5.08 -8.84
C GLY A 195 -1.89 -4.50 -10.00
N TYR A 196 -2.19 -3.20 -9.97
CA TYR A 196 -2.82 -2.49 -11.08
C TYR A 196 -1.93 -2.51 -12.33
N SER A 197 -0.65 -2.16 -12.20
CA SER A 197 0.30 -2.26 -13.33
C SER A 197 0.46 -3.70 -13.86
N ALA A 198 0.22 -4.72 -13.03
CA ALA A 198 0.21 -6.11 -13.47
C ALA A 198 -1.04 -6.42 -14.31
N SER A 199 -2.22 -5.95 -13.90
CA SER A 199 -3.47 -6.19 -14.63
C SER A 199 -3.49 -5.45 -15.98
N THR A 200 -3.06 -4.19 -16.04
CA THR A 200 -3.00 -3.42 -17.30
C THR A 200 -1.90 -3.93 -18.22
N GLY A 201 -0.72 -4.28 -17.67
CA GLY A 201 0.37 -4.91 -18.42
C GLY A 201 0.03 -6.33 -18.94
N ILE A 202 -0.94 -7.03 -18.35
CA ILE A 202 -1.49 -8.28 -18.91
C ILE A 202 -2.53 -7.98 -19.99
N ALA A 203 -3.39 -6.97 -19.81
CA ALA A 203 -4.37 -6.56 -20.82
C ALA A 203 -3.71 -6.08 -22.12
N GLU A 204 -2.60 -5.34 -22.04
CA GLU A 204 -1.75 -4.94 -23.17
C GLU A 204 -1.22 -6.13 -24.01
N LEU A 205 -1.14 -7.33 -23.43
CA LEU A 205 -0.70 -8.56 -24.11
C LEU A 205 -1.85 -9.30 -24.82
N VAL A 206 -3.10 -8.82 -24.71
CA VAL A 206 -4.29 -9.42 -25.32
C VAL A 206 -4.79 -8.51 -26.46
N PRO A 207 -4.50 -8.81 -27.74
CA PRO A 207 -4.74 -7.89 -28.86
C PRO A 207 -6.20 -7.48 -29.13
N VAL A 208 -7.17 -8.14 -28.48
CA VAL A 208 -8.61 -7.85 -28.59
C VAL A 208 -9.04 -6.69 -27.69
N LEU A 209 -8.32 -6.42 -26.59
CA LEU A 209 -8.65 -5.40 -25.60
C LEU A 209 -8.05 -4.03 -25.97
N LEU A 210 -8.39 -3.50 -27.16
CA LEU A 210 -7.88 -2.25 -27.75
C LEU A 210 -8.30 -0.95 -26.99
N ILE A 211 -8.00 -0.91 -25.70
CA ILE A 211 -8.23 0.22 -24.79
C ILE A 211 -6.91 1.02 -24.72
N PRO A 212 -6.92 2.36 -24.85
CA PRO A 212 -5.74 3.19 -24.68
C PRO A 212 -5.35 3.32 -23.19
N LEU A 213 -4.84 2.22 -22.62
CA LEU A 213 -4.54 2.05 -21.19
C LEU A 213 -3.60 3.14 -20.65
N ASN A 214 -2.59 3.56 -21.42
CA ASN A 214 -1.55 4.52 -21.01
C ASN A 214 -2.07 5.81 -20.34
N VAL A 215 -3.25 6.33 -20.70
CA VAL A 215 -3.81 7.57 -20.10
C VAL A 215 -4.62 7.26 -18.84
N ALA A 216 -5.42 6.18 -18.85
CA ALA A 216 -6.16 5.74 -17.67
C ALA A 216 -5.21 5.31 -16.54
N ASP A 217 -4.13 4.60 -16.89
CA ASP A 217 -3.10 4.15 -15.96
C ASP A 217 -2.47 5.33 -15.19
N VAL A 218 -2.13 6.42 -15.88
CA VAL A 218 -1.56 7.63 -15.25
C VAL A 218 -2.56 8.25 -14.27
N VAL A 219 -3.83 8.42 -14.67
CA VAL A 219 -4.86 9.03 -13.79
C VAL A 219 -5.12 8.20 -12.54
N VAL A 220 -5.22 6.87 -12.66
CA VAL A 220 -5.48 5.97 -11.53
C VAL A 220 -4.27 5.90 -10.58
N LEU A 221 -3.05 5.73 -11.11
CA LEU A 221 -1.83 5.66 -10.30
C LEU A 221 -1.57 6.98 -9.57
N SER A 222 -1.79 8.13 -10.22
CA SER A 222 -1.69 9.45 -9.60
C SER A 222 -2.77 9.68 -8.53
N LYS A 223 -4.00 9.21 -8.72
CA LYS A 223 -5.05 9.29 -7.70
C LYS A 223 -4.65 8.51 -6.43
N ASN A 224 -4.16 7.28 -6.58
CA ASN A 224 -3.70 6.47 -5.45
C ASN A 224 -2.55 7.14 -4.69
N GLN A 225 -1.59 7.74 -5.40
CA GLN A 225 -0.48 8.48 -4.79
C GLN A 225 -0.95 9.76 -4.07
N ALA A 226 -1.91 10.49 -4.63
CA ALA A 226 -2.50 11.68 -4.00
C ALA A 226 -3.28 11.32 -2.72
N LEU A 227 -4.16 10.31 -2.78
CA LEU A 227 -4.92 9.84 -1.61
C LEU A 227 -4.02 9.26 -0.52
N MET A 228 -3.00 8.47 -0.88
CA MET A 228 -1.96 8.01 0.06
C MET A 228 -1.29 9.19 0.75
N SER A 229 -0.91 10.23 0.00
CA SER A 229 -0.23 11.40 0.54
C SER A 229 -1.13 12.22 1.46
N TYR A 230 -2.45 12.28 1.18
CA TYR A 230 -3.43 12.88 2.06
C TYR A 230 -3.61 12.08 3.37
N LYS A 231 -3.77 10.75 3.27
CA LYS A 231 -3.83 9.85 4.43
C LYS A 231 -2.59 9.94 5.30
N LEU A 232 -1.39 10.09 4.70
CA LEU A 232 -0.14 10.32 5.43
C LEU A 232 -0.16 11.64 6.20
N ALA A 233 -0.59 12.75 5.58
CA ALA A 233 -0.69 14.05 6.27
C ALA A 233 -1.61 13.97 7.51
N LEU A 234 -2.81 13.42 7.33
CA LEU A 234 -3.79 13.25 8.42
C LEU A 234 -3.30 12.31 9.52
N ALA A 235 -2.72 11.16 9.16
CA ALA A 235 -2.13 10.23 10.12
C ALA A 235 -1.02 10.89 10.94
N LEU A 236 -0.22 11.79 10.34
CA LEU A 236 0.82 12.59 10.99
C LEU A 236 0.28 13.81 11.75
N GLY A 237 -1.02 13.84 12.04
CA GLY A 237 -1.69 14.89 12.81
C GLY A 237 -1.77 16.24 12.09
N LYS A 238 -1.62 16.29 10.76
CA LYS A 238 -1.69 17.53 10.00
C LYS A 238 -3.10 17.70 9.44
N ASP A 239 -3.86 18.65 9.99
CA ASP A 239 -5.16 19.03 9.47
C ASP A 239 -4.98 20.09 8.37
N ILE A 240 -4.97 19.64 7.11
CA ILE A 240 -4.74 20.48 5.93
C ILE A 240 -5.79 20.20 4.85
N ALA A 241 -6.09 21.20 4.03
CA ALA A 241 -6.90 21.00 2.82
C ALA A 241 -6.09 20.26 1.73
N VAL A 242 -6.76 19.61 0.78
CA VAL A 242 -6.08 18.93 -0.34
C VAL A 242 -5.34 19.89 -1.25
N GLN A 243 -5.91 21.08 -1.44
CA GLN A 243 -5.35 22.13 -2.26
C GLN A 243 -4.02 22.62 -1.64
N GLU A 244 -4.00 22.80 -0.32
CA GLU A 244 -2.80 23.14 0.46
C GLU A 244 -1.77 22.00 0.43
N MET A 245 -2.21 20.76 0.68
CA MET A 245 -1.40 19.54 0.58
C MET A 245 -0.75 19.41 -0.81
N ALA A 246 -1.52 19.63 -1.88
CA ALA A 246 -1.02 19.56 -3.25
C ALA A 246 0.01 20.67 -3.55
N VAL A 247 -0.18 21.88 -3.01
CA VAL A 247 0.80 22.98 -3.11
C VAL A 247 2.06 22.68 -2.30
N GLU A 248 1.96 22.15 -1.08
CA GLU A 248 3.11 21.70 -0.29
C GLU A 248 3.88 20.60 -1.03
N LEU A 249 3.20 19.55 -1.49
CA LEU A 249 3.82 18.46 -2.24
C LEU A 249 4.43 18.94 -3.55
N ALA A 250 3.81 19.89 -4.26
CA ALA A 250 4.41 20.54 -5.41
C ALA A 250 5.66 21.34 -5.01
N GLY A 251 5.71 21.98 -3.84
CA GLY A 251 6.93 22.61 -3.32
C GLY A 251 8.03 21.60 -2.95
N VAL A 252 7.66 20.41 -2.47
CA VAL A 252 8.58 19.34 -2.06
C VAL A 252 9.15 18.58 -3.26
N LEU A 253 8.26 18.08 -4.12
CA LEU A 253 8.56 17.25 -5.28
C LEU A 253 8.84 18.06 -6.54
N GLY A 254 8.41 19.33 -6.62
CA GLY A 254 8.52 20.18 -7.80
C GLY A 254 9.85 20.92 -7.95
N THR A 255 10.88 20.63 -7.14
CA THR A 255 12.23 20.94 -7.60
C THR A 255 12.48 20.12 -8.86
N GLY A 256 12.70 20.75 -10.02
CA GLY A 256 12.74 20.06 -11.32
C GLY A 256 13.80 18.97 -11.45
N PHE A 257 14.69 18.81 -10.47
CA PHE A 257 15.51 17.62 -10.29
C PHE A 257 14.69 16.36 -9.96
N VAL A 258 13.83 16.40 -8.93
CA VAL A 258 13.03 15.25 -8.46
C VAL A 258 12.18 14.70 -9.60
N TRP A 259 11.53 15.58 -10.36
CA TRP A 259 10.73 15.19 -11.53
C TRP A 259 11.57 14.56 -12.66
N ARG A 260 12.83 14.96 -12.84
CA ARG A 260 13.74 14.33 -13.81
C ARG A 260 14.19 12.93 -13.38
N GLU A 261 14.47 12.72 -12.10
CA GLU A 261 14.87 11.40 -11.62
C GLU A 261 13.68 10.43 -11.59
N LEU A 262 12.49 10.91 -11.18
CA LEU A 262 11.22 10.20 -11.38
C LEU A 262 10.97 9.88 -12.86
N ALA A 263 11.15 10.85 -13.77
CA ALA A 263 11.02 10.61 -15.21
C ALA A 263 12.01 9.55 -15.73
N HIS A 264 13.27 9.55 -15.29
CA HIS A 264 14.23 8.50 -15.63
C HIS A 264 13.79 7.12 -15.13
N PHE A 265 13.21 7.02 -13.93
CA PHE A 265 12.62 5.77 -13.44
C PHE A 265 11.41 5.34 -14.28
N LEU A 266 10.53 6.28 -14.64
CA LEU A 266 9.32 6.04 -15.45
C LEU A 266 9.61 5.77 -16.93
N VAL A 267 10.76 6.19 -17.48
CA VAL A 267 11.22 5.76 -18.82
C VAL A 267 11.42 4.24 -18.87
N GLY A 268 11.68 3.59 -17.72
CA GLY A 268 11.68 2.13 -17.59
C GLY A 268 10.29 1.47 -17.74
N LEU A 269 9.20 2.24 -17.86
CA LEU A 269 7.85 1.75 -18.18
C LEU A 269 7.55 1.75 -19.69
N ALA A 270 8.51 2.12 -20.55
CA ALA A 270 8.28 2.20 -21.99
C ALA A 270 7.77 0.86 -22.58
N PRO A 271 6.91 0.90 -23.62
CA PRO A 271 6.36 -0.30 -24.25
C PRO A 271 7.45 -1.28 -24.68
N GLY A 272 7.31 -2.55 -24.29
CA GLY A 272 8.24 -3.62 -24.64
C GLY A 272 9.31 -3.98 -23.60
N ILE A 273 9.49 -3.20 -22.52
CA ILE A 273 10.46 -3.53 -21.45
C ILE A 273 10.05 -4.79 -20.64
N GLY A 274 8.77 -5.17 -20.72
CA GLY A 274 8.24 -6.41 -20.15
C GLY A 274 7.54 -6.24 -18.80
N LEU A 275 6.68 -7.21 -18.48
CA LEU A 275 5.73 -7.11 -17.36
C LEU A 275 6.41 -6.96 -15.99
N VAL A 276 7.46 -7.74 -15.72
CA VAL A 276 8.14 -7.75 -14.41
C VAL A 276 8.81 -6.40 -14.07
N PRO A 277 9.61 -5.78 -14.97
CA PRO A 277 10.09 -4.41 -14.75
C PRO A 277 8.97 -3.38 -14.58
N LYS A 278 7.87 -3.44 -15.37
CA LYS A 278 6.74 -2.50 -15.28
C LYS A 278 6.14 -2.50 -13.86
N ILE A 279 5.83 -3.68 -13.34
CA ILE A 279 5.30 -3.89 -11.98
C ILE A 279 6.30 -3.40 -10.91
N ALA A 280 7.58 -3.73 -11.05
CA ALA A 280 8.60 -3.36 -10.08
C ALA A 280 8.80 -1.83 -9.97
N ILE A 281 8.75 -1.12 -11.10
CA ILE A 281 8.86 0.35 -11.14
C ILE A 281 7.60 0.99 -10.54
N ALA A 282 6.40 0.46 -10.82
CA ALA A 282 5.15 0.95 -10.23
C ALA A 282 5.16 0.83 -8.69
N TYR A 283 5.70 -0.27 -8.16
CA TYR A 283 5.97 -0.43 -6.72
C TYR A 283 6.97 0.61 -6.21
N ALA A 284 8.19 0.62 -6.76
CA ALA A 284 9.31 1.40 -6.23
C ALA A 284 9.09 2.92 -6.35
N GLY A 285 8.47 3.40 -7.43
CA GLY A 285 8.14 4.81 -7.60
C GLY A 285 7.10 5.29 -6.58
N THR A 286 6.06 4.48 -6.34
CA THR A 286 5.04 4.78 -5.32
C THR A 286 5.65 4.79 -3.91
N PHE A 287 6.52 3.83 -3.60
CA PHE A 287 7.21 3.75 -2.32
C PHE A 287 8.07 4.99 -2.05
N VAL A 288 8.90 5.40 -3.01
CA VAL A 288 9.79 6.57 -2.85
C VAL A 288 9.02 7.88 -2.73
N ILE A 289 7.92 8.05 -3.48
CA ILE A 289 7.02 9.20 -3.33
C ILE A 289 6.44 9.22 -1.91
N GLY A 290 5.90 8.09 -1.44
CA GLY A 290 5.37 7.96 -0.08
C GLY A 290 6.39 8.29 1.01
N GLN A 291 7.63 7.82 0.88
CA GLN A 291 8.70 8.14 1.82
C GLN A 291 9.11 9.62 1.77
N ALA A 292 9.10 10.25 0.59
CA ALA A 292 9.36 11.69 0.47
C ALA A 292 8.28 12.52 1.18
N VAL A 293 7.01 12.14 1.05
CA VAL A 293 5.87 12.75 1.75
C VAL A 293 5.97 12.55 3.27
N TYR A 294 6.26 11.32 3.70
CA TYR A 294 6.43 10.96 5.11
C TYR A 294 7.56 11.75 5.79
N VAL A 295 8.73 11.79 5.17
CA VAL A 295 9.89 12.54 5.69
C VAL A 295 9.63 14.04 5.67
N TRP A 296 8.88 14.57 4.69
CA TRP A 296 8.47 15.97 4.69
C TRP A 296 7.55 16.31 5.87
N TYR A 297 6.44 15.58 6.05
CA TYR A 297 5.47 15.94 7.08
C TYR A 297 5.96 15.69 8.51
N GLY A 298 6.72 14.60 8.73
CA GLY A 298 7.30 14.26 10.03
C GLY A 298 8.54 15.11 10.37
N HIS A 299 9.56 15.13 9.50
CA HIS A 299 10.86 15.75 9.82
C HIS A 299 11.04 17.17 9.26
N LYS A 300 10.05 17.73 8.53
CA LYS A 300 10.13 19.05 7.85
C LYS A 300 11.35 19.23 6.93
N ARG A 301 11.89 18.12 6.42
CA ARG A 301 13.05 18.09 5.51
C ARG A 301 12.70 17.39 4.20
N LYS A 302 13.40 17.72 3.12
CA LYS A 302 13.27 17.03 1.82
C LYS A 302 14.28 15.89 1.75
N LEU A 303 13.91 14.78 1.10
CA LEU A 303 14.88 13.73 0.74
C LEU A 303 15.86 14.26 -0.32
N THR A 304 17.13 13.90 -0.20
CA THR A 304 18.11 14.24 -1.22
C THR A 304 17.95 13.36 -2.48
N PRO A 305 18.41 13.82 -3.65
CA PRO A 305 18.56 13.00 -4.85
C PRO A 305 19.11 11.60 -4.62
N GLN A 306 20.19 11.52 -3.83
CA GLN A 306 20.89 10.27 -3.54
C GLN A 306 20.07 9.35 -2.63
N GLN A 307 19.39 9.91 -1.61
CA GLN A 307 18.48 9.14 -0.75
C GLN A 307 17.31 8.55 -1.53
N MET A 308 16.66 9.34 -2.39
CA MET A 308 15.57 8.84 -3.24
C MET A 308 16.04 7.73 -4.19
N LYS A 309 17.23 7.88 -4.79
CA LYS A 309 17.80 6.87 -5.70
C LYS A 309 18.19 5.58 -4.97
N GLN A 310 18.72 5.68 -3.76
CA GLN A 310 19.01 4.52 -2.91
C GLN A 310 17.71 3.78 -2.53
N MET A 311 16.74 4.50 -1.98
CA MET A 311 15.41 3.94 -1.64
C MET A 311 14.73 3.32 -2.86
N PHE A 312 14.87 3.92 -4.06
CA PHE A 312 14.35 3.35 -5.30
C PHE A 312 15.03 2.03 -5.65
N ALA A 313 16.35 1.91 -5.52
CA ALA A 313 17.08 0.68 -5.80
C ALA A 313 16.73 -0.45 -4.82
N GLU A 314 16.58 -0.12 -3.54
CA GLU A 314 16.10 -1.03 -2.49
C GLU A 314 14.66 -1.49 -2.78
N ALA A 315 13.74 -0.55 -3.00
CA ALA A 315 12.34 -0.85 -3.33
C ALA A 315 12.17 -1.58 -4.67
N MET A 316 13.04 -1.37 -5.65
CA MET A 316 13.07 -2.15 -6.91
C MET A 316 13.42 -3.61 -6.67
N THR A 317 14.18 -3.94 -5.63
CA THR A 317 14.52 -5.33 -5.28
C THR A 317 13.29 -6.04 -4.70
N GLU A 318 12.59 -5.42 -3.76
CA GLU A 318 11.32 -5.93 -3.24
C GLU A 318 10.24 -5.97 -4.35
N GLY A 319 10.15 -4.91 -5.15
CA GLY A 319 9.22 -4.78 -6.27
C GLY A 319 9.41 -5.87 -7.33
N ARG A 320 10.65 -6.26 -7.64
CA ARG A 320 10.95 -7.40 -8.53
C ARG A 320 10.52 -8.74 -7.94
N ALA A 321 10.73 -8.96 -6.64
CA ALA A 321 10.28 -10.19 -5.97
C ALA A 321 8.74 -10.30 -5.98
N ARG A 322 8.04 -9.19 -5.69
CA ARG A 322 6.57 -9.10 -5.79
C ARG A 322 6.09 -9.29 -7.23
N ALA A 323 6.74 -8.65 -8.21
CA ALA A 323 6.44 -8.80 -9.63
C ALA A 323 6.62 -10.24 -10.12
N ALA A 324 7.62 -10.98 -9.63
CA ALA A 324 7.81 -12.39 -9.96
C ALA A 324 6.72 -13.31 -9.37
N ALA A 325 6.08 -12.92 -8.27
CA ALA A 325 4.91 -13.61 -7.71
C ALA A 325 3.61 -13.29 -8.45
N LEU A 326 3.46 -12.05 -8.93
CA LEU A 326 2.27 -11.58 -9.69
C LEU A 326 2.32 -11.96 -11.18
N ALA A 327 3.50 -12.13 -11.77
CA ALA A 327 3.65 -12.50 -13.17
C ALA A 327 3.26 -13.98 -13.42
N PRO A 328 2.53 -14.29 -14.50
CA PRO A 328 2.06 -15.65 -14.78
C PRO A 328 3.22 -16.63 -14.99
N LYS A 329 3.25 -17.70 -14.17
CA LYS A 329 4.26 -18.77 -14.26
C LYS A 329 4.08 -19.58 -15.55
N ARG A 330 4.94 -19.27 -16.53
CA ARG A 330 4.99 -19.78 -17.92
C ARG A 330 3.84 -19.30 -18.82
N ARG A 331 4.23 -18.82 -20.02
CA ARG A 331 3.31 -18.73 -21.16
C ARG A 331 2.83 -20.16 -21.50
N PRO A 332 1.52 -20.41 -21.68
CA PRO A 332 1.13 -21.51 -22.54
C PRO A 332 1.77 -21.24 -23.91
N LYS A 333 2.54 -22.21 -24.45
CA LYS A 333 2.90 -22.15 -25.86
C LYS A 333 1.58 -22.21 -26.63
N LEU A 334 1.14 -21.08 -27.20
CA LEU A 334 0.06 -21.10 -28.18
C LEU A 334 0.54 -21.97 -29.34
N ARG A 335 0.13 -23.24 -29.32
CA ARG A 335 0.14 -24.07 -30.53
C ARG A 335 -0.92 -23.43 -31.42
N LEU A 336 -0.49 -22.48 -32.25
CA LEU A 336 -1.26 -22.05 -33.40
C LEU A 336 -1.69 -23.34 -34.12
N PRO A 337 -3.00 -23.57 -34.33
CA PRO A 337 -3.43 -24.74 -35.07
C PRO A 337 -2.76 -24.71 -36.44
N SER A 338 -2.12 -25.82 -36.82
CA SER A 338 -1.55 -25.99 -38.13
C SER A 338 -2.68 -25.87 -39.16
N VAL A 339 -2.86 -24.68 -39.73
CA VAL A 339 -3.80 -24.46 -40.83
C VAL A 339 -3.24 -25.24 -42.01
N SER A 340 -3.76 -26.44 -42.21
CA SER A 340 -3.47 -27.26 -43.38
C SER A 340 -3.90 -26.47 -44.61
N ARG A 341 -2.94 -25.88 -45.32
CA ARG A 341 -3.21 -25.08 -46.50
C ARG A 341 -3.89 -26.00 -47.52
N PRO A 342 -5.12 -25.70 -48.00
CA PRO A 342 -5.73 -26.48 -49.06
C PRO A 342 -4.82 -26.46 -50.28
N ALA A 343 -4.54 -27.64 -50.83
CA ALA A 343 -3.63 -27.78 -51.96
C ALA A 343 -4.16 -26.96 -53.15
N LEU A 344 -3.31 -26.08 -53.69
CA LEU A 344 -3.67 -25.29 -54.86
C LEU A 344 -4.07 -26.21 -56.03
N PRO A 345 -5.16 -25.92 -56.77
CA PRO A 345 -5.55 -26.72 -57.91
C PRO A 345 -4.42 -26.75 -58.95
N ARG A 346 -4.00 -27.95 -59.39
CA ARG A 346 -3.00 -28.09 -60.45
C ARG A 346 -3.52 -27.39 -61.73
N PRO A 347 -2.71 -26.57 -62.41
CA PRO A 347 -3.14 -25.87 -63.61
C PRO A 347 -3.51 -26.89 -64.70
N ARG A 348 -4.74 -26.79 -65.24
CA ARG A 348 -5.15 -27.59 -66.39
C ARG A 348 -4.35 -27.16 -67.62
N LEU A 349 -3.45 -28.02 -68.09
CA LEU A 349 -2.75 -27.84 -69.36
C LEU A 349 -3.77 -27.71 -70.49
N ARG A 350 -3.78 -26.54 -71.13
CA ARG A 350 -4.67 -26.22 -72.25
C ARG A 350 -4.19 -27.02 -73.48
N ARG A 351 -4.93 -28.06 -73.88
CA ARG A 351 -4.73 -28.73 -75.18
C ARG A 351 -4.82 -27.67 -76.29
N LYS A 352 -3.73 -27.44 -77.03
CA LYS A 352 -3.80 -26.74 -78.32
C LYS A 352 -4.48 -27.67 -79.33
N ALA A 353 -5.65 -27.27 -79.83
CA ALA A 353 -6.17 -27.77 -81.09
C ALA A 353 -5.29 -27.23 -82.25
N GLY A 354 -5.19 -27.98 -83.35
CA GLY A 354 -4.19 -27.73 -84.40
C GLY A 354 -4.72 -27.03 -85.66
N LYS A 355 -3.76 -26.58 -86.48
CA LYS A 355 -3.77 -26.24 -87.93
C LYS A 355 -4.88 -25.28 -88.45
N PRO A 356 -4.54 -24.44 -89.46
CA PRO A 356 -4.62 -24.89 -90.85
C PRO A 356 -3.26 -25.13 -91.53
N GLU A 357 -3.34 -25.61 -92.77
CA GLU A 357 -2.25 -25.76 -93.72
C GLU A 357 -2.23 -24.56 -94.67
N GLU A 358 -1.06 -24.21 -95.18
CA GLU A 358 -0.94 -23.51 -96.46
C GLU A 358 0.32 -24.02 -97.18
N GLN A 359 0.25 -24.10 -98.51
CA GLN A 359 1.21 -24.78 -99.38
C GLN A 359 2.15 -23.78 -100.09
N GLU A 360 3.11 -24.33 -100.84
CA GLU A 360 3.92 -23.65 -101.87
C GLU A 360 4.99 -22.65 -101.36
N THR A 361 6.20 -22.56 -101.92
CA THR A 361 6.80 -23.11 -103.16
C THR A 361 8.31 -23.37 -102.98
N GLY A 362 8.94 -24.07 -103.95
CA GLY A 362 10.27 -23.66 -104.44
C GLY A 362 11.54 -24.36 -103.88
N LYS A 363 11.91 -25.50 -104.49
CA LYS A 363 13.30 -26.01 -104.58
C LYS A 363 14.20 -24.99 -105.34
N PRO A 364 15.54 -24.94 -105.16
CA PRO A 364 16.46 -26.04 -105.58
C PRO A 364 17.73 -26.13 -104.66
N VAL A 365 18.81 -26.91 -104.87
CA VAL A 365 19.19 -28.03 -105.79
C VAL A 365 20.27 -28.89 -105.09
N ASP A 366 20.37 -30.20 -105.35
CA ASP A 366 21.61 -30.91 -105.79
C ASP A 366 21.42 -32.44 -105.90
N GLN A 367 21.90 -32.97 -107.03
CA GLN A 367 22.32 -34.34 -107.40
C GLN A 367 21.43 -35.54 -106.98
#